data_AF-A0A8H6YJH8-F1
#
_entry.id   AF-A0A8H6YJH8-F1
#
_cell.length_a   1.000
_cell.length_b   1.000
_cell.length_c   1.000
_cell.angle_alpha   90.00
_cell.angle_beta   90.00
_cell.angle_gamma   90.00
#
_symmetry.space_group_name_H-M   'P 1'
#
loop_
_entity.id
_entity.type
_entity.pdbx_description
1 polymer ?
#
loop_
_entity_poly.entity_id
_entity_poly.type
_entity_poly.pdbx_seq_one_letter_code
_entity_poly.pdbx_strand_id
1 'polypeptide(L)'
;MSMPFSESPQIAVLADSFARRLLSFPQLQDQDSYPDSSTELNDFSAYLADEVWPTLPLAFLDASYETRSHMPDPDSIPLDSTPVSFVDTLISYGIASDIEGAQSFLRKVLADYVDYACAPPPVWSSTRTKECEICEREIPLTYHHLIPRATHTRAIKKKWHPPSMLNSVAWLCRYVSEIHCAGSDTF
;
A
#
# COMPACT_ATOMS: atom_id res chain seq x y z
N MET A 1 13.06 -18.51 1.62
CA MET A 1 11.67 -18.97 1.41
C MET A 1 10.92 -17.76 0.87
N SER A 2 10.68 -17.75 -0.44
CA SER A 2 9.98 -16.65 -1.11
C SER A 2 8.49 -16.80 -0.80
N MET A 3 7.87 -15.74 -0.26
CA MET A 3 6.42 -15.66 -0.10
C MET A 3 5.77 -15.83 -1.48
N PRO A 4 4.60 -16.48 -1.61
CA PRO A 4 3.84 -16.43 -2.85
C PRO A 4 3.56 -14.97 -3.22
N PHE A 5 3.68 -14.63 -4.50
CA PHE A 5 3.56 -13.25 -5.01
C PHE A 5 2.21 -12.58 -4.64
N SER A 6 1.18 -13.36 -4.30
CA SER A 6 -0.17 -12.91 -3.96
C SER A 6 -0.37 -12.33 -2.55
N GLU A 7 0.66 -12.26 -1.69
CA GLU A 7 0.53 -11.74 -0.31
C GLU A 7 1.32 -10.44 -0.05
N SER A 8 1.97 -9.86 -1.07
CA SER A 8 2.69 -8.61 -0.93
C SER A 8 1.71 -7.45 -0.70
N PRO A 9 1.85 -6.61 0.34
CA PRO A 9 0.95 -5.45 0.53
C PRO A 9 1.03 -4.48 -0.66
N GLN A 10 2.12 -4.50 -1.41
CA GLN A 10 2.29 -3.68 -2.60
C GLN A 10 1.36 -4.08 -3.76
N ILE A 11 1.10 -5.39 -3.98
CA ILE A 11 0.17 -5.80 -5.04
C ILE A 11 -1.26 -5.35 -4.72
N ALA A 12 -1.64 -5.33 -3.44
CA ALA A 12 -2.93 -4.80 -3.01
C ALA A 12 -3.05 -3.29 -3.28
N VAL A 13 -2.00 -2.51 -3.01
CA VAL A 13 -1.99 -1.07 -3.35
C VAL A 13 -2.07 -0.86 -4.87
N LEU A 14 -1.47 -1.74 -5.67
CA LEU A 14 -1.59 -1.69 -7.13
C LEU A 14 -3.03 -1.99 -7.56
N ALA A 15 -3.65 -3.05 -7.03
CA ALA A 15 -5.05 -3.40 -7.29
C ALA A 15 -6.00 -2.23 -6.94
N ASP A 16 -5.83 -1.61 -5.77
CA ASP A 16 -6.59 -0.43 -5.38
C ASP A 16 -6.39 0.73 -6.37
N SER A 17 -5.18 0.88 -6.92
CA SER A 17 -4.87 1.91 -7.90
C SER A 17 -5.56 1.65 -9.24
N PHE A 18 -5.68 0.39 -9.65
CA PHE A 18 -6.56 -0.01 -10.76
C PHE A 18 -8.02 0.33 -10.46
N ALA A 19 -8.55 -0.11 -9.31
CA ALA A 19 -9.95 0.11 -8.95
C ALA A 19 -10.32 1.60 -8.97
N ARG A 20 -9.49 2.47 -8.40
CA ARG A 20 -9.70 3.94 -8.41
C ARG A 20 -9.75 4.51 -9.82
N ARG A 21 -8.89 4.03 -10.73
CA ARG A 21 -8.89 4.48 -12.13
C ARG A 21 -10.09 3.94 -12.88
N LEU A 22 -10.46 2.67 -12.67
CA LEU A 22 -11.61 2.03 -13.31
C LEU A 22 -12.93 2.72 -12.93
N LEU A 23 -13.06 3.21 -11.69
CA LEU A 23 -14.21 4.02 -11.25
C LEU A 23 -14.39 5.30 -12.06
N SER A 24 -13.36 5.80 -12.76
CA SER A 24 -13.48 6.98 -13.63
C SER A 24 -14.03 6.66 -15.02
N PHE A 25 -14.25 5.37 -15.35
CA PHE A 25 -14.77 4.94 -16.65
C PHE A 25 -16.29 4.77 -16.60
N PRO A 26 -17.06 5.57 -17.37
CA PRO A 26 -18.52 5.51 -17.36
C PRO A 26 -19.09 4.14 -17.74
N GLN A 27 -18.39 3.41 -18.62
CA GLN A 27 -18.81 2.09 -19.11
C GLN A 27 -18.89 1.02 -18.01
N LEU A 28 -18.18 1.24 -16.88
CA LEU A 28 -18.20 0.35 -15.72
C LEU A 28 -19.15 0.86 -14.61
N GLN A 29 -19.68 2.08 -14.73
CA GLN A 29 -20.64 2.66 -13.78
C GLN A 29 -22.09 2.25 -14.09
N ASP A 30 -22.41 1.94 -15.36
CA ASP A 30 -23.78 1.58 -15.77
C ASP A 30 -24.27 0.23 -15.19
N GLN A 31 -23.42 -0.53 -14.48
CA GLN A 31 -23.77 -1.78 -13.79
C GLN A 31 -24.27 -1.62 -12.34
N ASP A 32 -24.48 -0.39 -11.85
CA ASP A 32 -24.90 -0.03 -10.47
C ASP A 32 -26.28 -0.57 -9.99
N SER A 33 -26.86 -1.55 -10.66
CA SER A 33 -28.14 -2.18 -10.28
C SER A 33 -28.00 -3.46 -9.44
N TYR A 34 -26.78 -3.94 -9.18
CA TYR A 34 -26.54 -5.18 -8.43
C TYR A 34 -25.72 -4.96 -7.14
N PRO A 35 -26.11 -5.58 -6.01
CA PRO A 35 -25.43 -5.41 -4.72
C PRO A 35 -24.00 -5.98 -4.67
N ASP A 36 -23.48 -6.56 -5.76
CA ASP A 36 -22.16 -7.19 -5.83
C ASP A 36 -21.13 -6.39 -6.66
N SER A 37 -21.49 -5.21 -7.16
CA SER A 37 -20.63 -4.43 -8.08
C SER A 37 -19.29 -4.03 -7.47
N SER A 38 -19.24 -3.81 -6.14
CA SER A 38 -17.98 -3.53 -5.44
C SER A 38 -17.05 -4.74 -5.36
N THR A 39 -17.60 -5.94 -5.21
CA THR A 39 -16.83 -7.19 -5.18
C THR A 39 -16.31 -7.50 -6.57
N GLU A 40 -17.16 -7.36 -7.60
CA GLU A 40 -16.78 -7.56 -9.00
C GLU A 40 -15.66 -6.60 -9.43
N LEU A 41 -15.74 -5.32 -9.06
CA LEU A 41 -14.67 -4.35 -9.32
C LEU A 41 -13.37 -4.73 -8.61
N ASN A 42 -13.47 -5.15 -7.34
CA ASN A 42 -12.30 -5.57 -6.57
C ASN A 42 -11.62 -6.78 -7.21
N ASP A 43 -12.38 -7.81 -7.55
CA ASP A 43 -11.88 -9.03 -8.19
C ASP A 43 -11.29 -8.73 -9.57
N PHE A 44 -11.93 -7.87 -10.36
CA PHE A 44 -11.42 -7.44 -11.65
C PHE A 44 -10.12 -6.64 -11.52
N SER A 45 -10.04 -5.72 -10.57
CA SER A 45 -8.82 -4.94 -10.30
C SER A 45 -7.66 -5.81 -9.79
N ALA A 46 -7.96 -6.81 -8.97
CA ALA A 46 -6.99 -7.79 -8.47
C ALA A 46 -6.47 -8.67 -9.61
N TYR A 47 -7.35 -9.12 -10.50
CA TYR A 47 -6.96 -9.84 -11.71
C TYR A 47 -6.00 -9.01 -12.59
N LEU A 48 -6.35 -7.75 -12.88
CA LEU A 48 -5.49 -6.87 -13.69
C LEU A 48 -4.12 -6.63 -13.02
N ALA A 49 -4.09 -6.48 -11.70
CA ALA A 49 -2.87 -6.33 -10.94
C ALA A 49 -2.00 -7.59 -11.05
N ASP A 50 -2.56 -8.79 -10.87
CA ASP A 50 -1.83 -10.06 -10.94
C ASP A 50 -1.26 -10.33 -12.34
N GLU A 51 -1.95 -9.91 -13.39
CA GLU A 51 -1.46 -10.03 -14.77
C GLU A 51 -0.20 -9.19 -15.01
N VAL A 52 -0.19 -7.93 -14.57
CA VAL A 52 0.94 -7.02 -14.85
C VAL A 52 2.08 -7.14 -13.84
N TRP A 53 1.79 -7.52 -12.60
CA TRP A 53 2.75 -7.54 -11.48
C TRP A 53 4.07 -8.26 -11.81
N PRO A 54 4.07 -9.46 -12.42
CA PRO A 54 5.30 -10.20 -12.71
C PRO A 54 6.17 -9.54 -13.78
N THR A 55 5.60 -8.63 -14.57
CA THR A 55 6.28 -7.93 -15.67
C THR A 55 6.86 -6.58 -15.25
N LEU A 56 6.53 -6.10 -14.05
CA LEU A 56 7.01 -4.82 -13.56
C LEU A 56 8.49 -4.87 -13.15
N PRO A 57 9.25 -3.78 -13.34
CA PRO A 57 10.61 -3.68 -12.80
C PRO A 57 10.64 -3.86 -11.28
N LEU A 58 11.72 -4.45 -10.76
CA LEU A 58 11.90 -4.71 -9.32
C LEU A 58 11.70 -3.48 -8.43
N ALA A 59 12.02 -2.28 -8.95
CA ALA A 59 11.81 -1.02 -8.23
C ALA A 59 10.34 -0.79 -7.82
N PHE A 60 9.37 -1.27 -8.60
CA PHE A 60 7.96 -1.18 -8.27
C PHE A 60 7.53 -2.22 -7.24
N LEU A 61 8.17 -3.38 -7.20
CA LEU A 61 7.86 -4.43 -6.23
C LEU A 61 8.28 -4.03 -4.81
N ASP A 62 9.38 -3.29 -4.70
CA ASP A 62 9.95 -2.78 -3.44
C ASP A 62 9.60 -1.30 -3.18
N ALA A 63 8.55 -0.78 -3.81
CA ALA A 63 8.13 0.60 -3.62
C ALA A 63 7.69 0.83 -2.16
N SER A 64 8.28 1.85 -1.53
CA SER A 64 8.00 2.28 -0.16
C SER A 64 8.33 3.77 -0.01
N TYR A 65 7.94 4.36 1.13
CA TYR A 65 8.28 5.75 1.44
C TYR A 65 9.80 6.04 1.34
N GLU A 66 10.63 5.09 1.75
CA GLU A 66 12.09 5.17 1.75
C GLU A 66 12.70 5.06 0.36
N THR A 67 12.03 4.36 -0.56
CA THR A 67 12.50 4.18 -1.94
C THR A 67 11.97 5.24 -2.90
N ARG A 68 11.05 6.14 -2.47
CA ARG A 68 10.44 7.22 -3.28
C ARG A 68 11.46 7.96 -4.16
N SER A 69 12.61 8.33 -3.60
CA SER A 69 13.63 9.13 -4.31
C SER A 69 14.36 8.37 -5.43
N HIS A 70 14.28 7.04 -5.42
CA HIS A 70 14.91 6.15 -6.40
C HIS A 70 13.88 5.54 -7.35
N MET A 71 12.59 5.88 -7.19
CA MET A 71 11.54 5.36 -8.06
C MET A 71 11.72 5.90 -9.49
N PRO A 72 11.71 5.03 -10.51
CA PRO A 72 11.72 5.47 -11.89
C PRO A 72 10.42 6.23 -12.20
N ASP A 73 10.51 7.19 -13.11
CA ASP A 73 9.34 7.88 -13.62
C ASP A 73 8.46 6.89 -14.41
N PRO A 74 7.18 6.67 -14.03
CA PRO A 74 6.27 5.77 -14.74
C PRO A 74 6.09 6.10 -16.23
N ASP A 75 6.33 7.34 -16.66
CA ASP A 75 6.27 7.70 -18.08
C ASP A 75 7.54 7.31 -18.84
N SER A 76 8.66 7.09 -18.14
CA SER A 76 9.95 6.76 -18.74
C SER A 76 10.22 5.26 -18.87
N ILE A 77 9.43 4.40 -18.20
CA ILE A 77 9.67 2.95 -18.22
C ILE A 77 9.20 2.32 -19.54
N PRO A 78 9.99 1.42 -20.15
CA PRO A 78 9.52 0.64 -21.29
C PRO A 78 8.46 -0.36 -20.81
N LEU A 79 7.29 -0.35 -21.47
CA LEU A 79 6.16 -1.25 -21.20
C LEU A 79 6.02 -2.33 -22.30
N ASP A 80 7.10 -2.60 -23.02
CA ASP A 80 7.12 -3.56 -24.14
C ASP A 80 6.81 -5.00 -23.71
N SER A 81 7.01 -5.31 -22.42
CA SER A 81 6.69 -6.59 -21.80
C SER A 81 5.28 -6.67 -21.22
N THR A 82 4.39 -5.73 -21.57
CA THR A 82 2.99 -5.78 -21.10
C THR A 82 2.31 -7.06 -21.61
N PRO A 83 1.65 -7.85 -20.73
CA PRO A 83 0.95 -9.07 -21.14
C PRO A 83 -0.13 -8.79 -22.19
N VAL A 84 -0.21 -9.65 -23.21
CA VAL A 84 -1.23 -9.54 -24.27
C VAL A 84 -2.64 -9.70 -23.69
N SER A 85 -2.81 -10.63 -22.74
CA SER A 85 -4.06 -10.84 -21.98
C SER A 85 -4.56 -9.57 -21.30
N PHE A 86 -3.67 -8.79 -20.70
CA PHE A 86 -4.01 -7.50 -20.08
C PHE A 86 -4.50 -6.50 -21.13
N VAL A 87 -3.78 -6.37 -22.25
CA VAL A 87 -4.17 -5.46 -23.35
C VAL A 87 -5.53 -5.86 -23.94
N ASP A 88 -5.71 -7.14 -24.26
CA ASP A 88 -6.95 -7.67 -24.82
C ASP A 88 -8.13 -7.47 -23.85
N THR A 89 -7.90 -7.64 -22.55
CA THR A 89 -8.91 -7.37 -21.52
C THR A 89 -9.32 -5.90 -21.54
N LEU A 90 -8.37 -4.96 -21.51
CA LEU A 90 -8.70 -3.53 -21.52
C LEU A 90 -9.43 -3.09 -22.80
N ILE A 91 -9.06 -3.67 -23.96
CA ILE A 91 -9.75 -3.38 -25.22
C ILE A 91 -11.16 -3.97 -25.23
N SER A 92 -11.33 -5.21 -24.77
CA SER A 92 -12.62 -5.90 -24.71
C SER A 92 -13.64 -5.15 -23.84
N TYR A 93 -13.18 -4.59 -22.72
CA TYR A 93 -14.00 -3.78 -21.80
C TYR A 93 -14.10 -2.31 -22.20
N GLY A 94 -13.56 -1.91 -23.36
CA GLY A 94 -13.65 -0.53 -23.87
C GLY A 94 -12.88 0.52 -23.05
N ILE A 95 -11.93 0.06 -22.22
CA ILE A 95 -11.05 0.91 -21.39
C ILE A 95 -9.92 1.49 -22.25
N ALA A 96 -9.45 0.73 -23.24
CA ALA A 96 -8.43 1.14 -24.20
C ALA A 96 -8.90 0.86 -25.64
N SER A 97 -8.43 1.65 -26.61
CA SER A 97 -8.69 1.44 -28.04
C SER A 97 -7.69 0.50 -28.71
N ASP A 98 -6.49 0.43 -28.16
CA ASP A 98 -5.33 -0.27 -28.72
C ASP A 98 -4.26 -0.49 -27.63
N ILE A 99 -3.12 -1.06 -28.02
CA ILE A 99 -1.98 -1.33 -27.14
C ILE A 99 -1.41 -0.04 -26.52
N GLU A 100 -1.33 1.05 -27.28
CA GLU A 100 -0.81 2.34 -26.79
C GLU A 100 -1.73 2.93 -25.72
N GLY A 101 -3.05 2.84 -25.92
CA GLY A 101 -4.06 3.21 -24.95
C GLY A 101 -3.97 2.38 -23.67
N ALA A 102 -3.78 1.07 -23.78
CA ALA A 102 -3.63 0.16 -22.64
C ALA A 102 -2.35 0.47 -21.85
N GLN A 103 -1.24 0.71 -22.52
CA GLN A 103 0.02 1.13 -21.89
C GLN A 103 -0.11 2.51 -21.23
N SER A 104 -0.77 3.47 -21.89
CA SER A 104 -1.05 4.80 -21.33
C SER A 104 -1.91 4.73 -20.07
N PHE A 105 -2.89 3.84 -20.04
CA PHE A 105 -3.68 3.54 -18.85
C PHE A 105 -2.80 2.96 -17.73
N LEU A 106 -1.97 1.95 -18.04
CA LEU A 106 -1.05 1.34 -17.08
C LEU A 106 -0.07 2.36 -16.48
N ARG A 107 0.47 3.30 -17.27
CA ARG A 107 1.34 4.38 -16.76
C ARG A 107 0.66 5.24 -15.71
N LYS A 108 -0.61 5.61 -15.94
CA LYS A 108 -1.41 6.38 -14.97
C LYS A 108 -1.68 5.60 -13.70
N VAL A 109 -1.97 4.30 -13.81
CA VAL A 109 -2.14 3.41 -12.65
C VAL A 109 -0.84 3.31 -11.86
N LEU A 110 0.30 3.15 -12.54
CA LEU A 110 1.61 3.09 -11.90
C LEU A 110 1.98 4.41 -11.21
N ALA A 111 1.64 5.56 -11.80
CA ALA A 111 1.82 6.86 -11.16
C ALA A 111 1.05 6.96 -9.83
N ASP A 112 -0.23 6.58 -9.84
CA ASP A 112 -1.03 6.53 -8.62
C ASP A 112 -0.42 5.54 -7.62
N TYR A 113 -0.12 4.33 -8.06
CA TYR A 113 0.50 3.30 -7.22
C TYR A 113 1.76 3.81 -6.51
N VAL A 114 2.67 4.48 -7.22
CA VAL A 114 3.88 5.05 -6.62
C VAL A 114 3.53 6.13 -5.61
N ASP A 115 2.56 7.00 -5.88
CA ASP A 115 2.15 8.04 -4.93
C ASP A 115 1.57 7.44 -3.64
N TYR A 116 0.80 6.35 -3.73
CA TYR A 116 0.23 5.68 -2.56
C TYR A 116 1.23 4.78 -1.83
N ALA A 117 1.98 3.94 -2.55
CA ALA A 117 2.96 3.03 -1.96
C ALA A 117 4.12 3.79 -1.29
N CYS A 118 4.45 4.97 -1.81
CA CYS A 118 5.49 5.83 -1.26
C CYS A 118 4.93 7.02 -0.47
N ALA A 119 3.65 7.00 -0.09
CA ALA A 119 3.08 8.04 0.76
C ALA A 119 3.83 8.11 2.11
N PRO A 120 3.98 9.31 2.71
CA PRO A 120 4.59 9.42 4.02
C PRO A 120 3.83 8.62 5.07
N PRO A 121 4.53 8.04 6.07
CA PRO A 121 3.85 7.43 7.19
C PRO A 121 2.92 8.44 7.86
N PRO A 122 1.81 7.99 8.46
CA PRO A 122 0.86 8.88 9.10
C PRO A 122 1.54 9.69 10.21
N VAL A 123 1.02 10.88 10.48
CA VAL A 123 1.40 11.62 11.69
C VAL A 123 0.94 10.79 12.89
N TRP A 124 1.88 10.14 13.57
CA TRP A 124 1.57 9.15 14.62
C TRP A 124 0.73 9.70 15.78
N SER A 125 0.75 11.02 16.03
CA SER A 125 -0.15 11.64 17.00
C SER A 125 -1.61 11.73 16.54
N SER A 126 -1.88 11.71 15.24
CA SER A 126 -3.24 11.71 14.69
C SER A 126 -3.84 10.30 14.58
N THR A 127 -3.08 9.24 14.88
CA THR A 127 -3.58 7.85 14.85
C THR A 127 -4.37 7.46 16.10
N ARG A 128 -4.73 8.43 16.96
CA ARG A 128 -5.41 8.18 18.23
C ARG A 128 -6.74 7.46 18.02
N THR A 129 -6.83 6.25 18.56
CA THR A 129 -8.05 5.45 18.63
C THR A 129 -8.87 5.79 19.90
N LYS A 130 -10.10 5.27 19.96
CA LYS A 130 -10.95 5.33 21.16
C LYS A 130 -10.64 4.20 22.15
N GLU A 131 -10.16 3.07 21.63
CA GLU A 131 -9.92 1.84 22.37
C GLU A 131 -8.43 1.55 22.49
N CYS A 132 -8.05 0.88 23.57
CA CYS A 132 -6.68 0.45 23.79
C CYS A 132 -6.28 -0.58 22.72
N GLU A 133 -5.20 -0.34 21.98
CA GLU A 133 -4.76 -1.20 20.86
C GLU A 133 -4.31 -2.62 21.28
N ILE A 134 -4.25 -2.92 22.58
CA ILE A 134 -3.88 -4.24 23.10
C ILE A 134 -5.04 -4.96 23.78
N CYS A 135 -5.89 -4.24 24.52
CA CYS A 135 -6.98 -4.87 25.26
C CYS A 135 -8.37 -4.48 24.77
N GLU A 136 -8.45 -3.68 23.70
CA GLU A 136 -9.66 -3.33 22.93
C GLU A 136 -10.78 -2.66 23.77
N ARG A 137 -10.46 -2.20 24.98
CA ARG A 137 -11.42 -1.49 25.83
C ARG A 137 -11.42 -0.01 25.49
N GLU A 138 -12.62 0.58 25.42
CA GLU A 138 -12.82 2.04 25.30
C GLU A 138 -12.55 2.71 26.67
N ILE A 139 -11.30 3.06 26.92
CA ILE A 139 -10.82 3.65 28.18
C ILE A 139 -9.79 4.75 27.89
N PRO A 140 -9.51 5.66 28.85
CA PRO A 140 -8.53 6.72 28.63
C PRO A 140 -7.16 6.18 28.22
N LEU A 141 -6.69 6.63 27.05
CA LEU A 141 -5.44 6.20 26.43
C LEU A 141 -4.31 7.21 26.65
N THR A 142 -3.10 6.69 26.55
CA THR A 142 -1.84 7.40 26.73
C THR A 142 -0.89 7.09 25.58
N TYR A 143 -0.14 8.10 25.17
CA TYR A 143 0.75 8.06 24.01
C TYR A 143 2.05 7.32 24.33
N HIS A 144 2.30 6.18 23.68
CA HIS A 144 3.44 5.32 23.96
C HIS A 144 4.32 5.14 22.74
N HIS A 145 5.61 5.45 22.84
CA HIS A 145 6.57 5.20 21.76
C HIS A 145 6.88 3.70 21.65
N LEU A 146 6.75 3.15 20.46
CA LEU A 146 7.11 1.75 20.16
C LEU A 146 8.62 1.54 20.21
N ILE A 147 9.39 2.52 19.70
CA ILE A 147 10.85 2.55 19.78
C ILE A 147 11.24 3.66 20.76
N PRO A 148 11.84 3.34 21.92
CA PRO A 148 12.27 4.35 22.88
C PRO A 148 13.16 5.40 22.23
N ARG A 149 12.89 6.70 22.46
CA ARG A 149 13.67 7.79 21.86
C ARG A 149 15.17 7.67 22.14
N ALA A 150 15.53 7.16 23.32
CA ALA A 150 16.93 6.92 23.71
C ALA A 150 17.66 5.90 22.81
N THR A 151 16.92 5.00 22.14
CA THR A 151 17.50 3.97 21.27
C THR A 151 17.44 4.33 19.79
N HIS A 152 16.85 5.46 19.39
CA HIS A 152 16.70 5.86 17.98
C HIS A 152 18.01 5.83 17.20
N THR A 153 19.07 6.48 17.72
CA THR A 153 20.39 6.49 17.09
C THR A 153 20.94 5.08 16.90
N ARG A 154 20.74 4.20 17.89
CA ARG A 154 21.17 2.80 17.83
C ARG A 154 20.35 2.01 16.82
N ALA A 155 19.03 2.19 16.79
CA ALA A 155 18.12 1.51 15.88
C ALA A 155 18.48 1.80 14.42
N ILE A 156 18.80 3.05 14.10
CA ILE A 156 19.24 3.44 12.75
C ILE A 156 20.62 2.89 12.42
N LYS A 157 21.60 3.06 13.31
CA LYS A 157 22.97 2.56 13.09
C LYS A 157 23.00 1.04 12.89
N LYS A 158 22.10 0.31 13.56
CA LYS A 158 21.96 -1.14 13.45
C LYS A 158 20.98 -1.60 12.36
N LYS A 159 20.35 -0.66 11.63
CA LYS A 159 19.32 -0.93 10.61
C LYS A 159 18.18 -1.81 11.13
N TRP A 160 17.78 -1.61 12.39
CA TRP A 160 16.67 -2.34 13.00
C TRP A 160 15.32 -1.84 12.47
N HIS A 161 15.21 -0.52 12.29
CA HIS A 161 14.01 0.13 11.77
C HIS A 161 14.42 1.25 10.81
N PRO A 162 13.62 1.53 9.77
CA PRO A 162 13.82 2.70 8.93
C PRO A 162 13.57 4.00 9.73
N PRO A 163 14.13 5.14 9.29
CA PRO A 163 13.95 6.43 9.97
C PRO A 163 12.48 6.84 10.16
N SER A 164 11.62 6.49 9.20
CA SER A 164 10.17 6.74 9.18
C SER A 164 9.42 6.12 10.38
N MET A 165 9.91 4.98 10.88
CA MET A 165 9.27 4.19 11.95
C MET A 165 9.72 4.59 13.35
N LEU A 166 10.74 5.45 13.49
CA LEU A 166 11.27 5.82 14.81
C LEU A 166 10.22 6.49 15.71
N ASN A 167 9.30 7.23 15.11
CA ASN A 167 8.26 7.95 15.82
C ASN A 167 6.96 7.17 15.94
N SER A 168 6.91 5.92 15.50
CA SER A 168 5.72 5.07 15.64
C SER A 168 5.32 4.94 17.10
N VAL A 169 4.02 5.00 17.33
CA VAL A 169 3.41 4.98 18.66
C VAL A 169 2.25 4.03 18.74
N ALA A 170 1.91 3.66 19.97
CA ALA A 170 0.71 2.94 20.32
C ALA A 170 -0.13 3.77 21.30
N TRP A 171 -1.45 3.59 21.23
CA TRP A 171 -2.42 4.21 22.12
C TRP A 171 -2.89 3.20 23.15
N LEU A 172 -2.23 3.23 24.31
CA LEU A 172 -2.38 2.20 25.33
C LEU A 172 -3.09 2.75 26.58
N CYS A 173 -3.85 1.89 27.24
CA CYS A 173 -4.37 2.20 28.55
C CYS A 173 -3.29 2.06 29.63
N ARG A 174 -3.48 2.73 30.76
CA ARG A 174 -2.53 2.78 31.87
C ARG A 174 -2.04 1.39 32.33
N TYR A 175 -2.94 0.43 32.45
CA TYR A 175 -2.59 -0.92 32.92
C TYR A 175 -1.63 -1.62 31.97
N VAL A 176 -1.91 -1.57 30.66
CA VAL A 176 -1.06 -2.21 29.64
C VAL A 176 0.27 -1.48 29.51
N SER A 177 0.27 -0.14 29.56
CA SER A 177 1.51 0.63 29.51
C SER A 177 2.45 0.33 30.66
N GLU A 178 1.92 0.20 31.89
CA GLU A 178 2.72 -0.11 33.07
C GLU A 178 3.40 -1.48 32.95
N ILE A 179 2.70 -2.49 32.42
CA ILE A 179 3.25 -3.83 32.18
C ILE A 179 4.36 -3.79 31.11
N HIS A 180 4.15 -3.06 30.01
CA HIS A 180 5.14 -2.98 28.93
C HIS A 180 6.37 -2.16 29.31
N CYS A 181 6.22 -1.08 30.08
CA CYS A 181 7.35 -0.29 30.55
C CYS A 181 8.19 -1.04 31.59
N ALA A 182 7.56 -1.82 32.49
CA ALA A 182 8.28 -2.58 33.51
C ALA A 182 9.23 -3.66 32.93
N GLY A 183 9.00 -4.12 31.70
CA GLY A 183 9.89 -5.07 31.00
C GLY A 183 11.06 -4.42 30.26
N SER A 184 11.11 -3.09 30.17
CA SER A 184 12.13 -2.35 29.41
C SER A 184 13.29 -1.81 30.24
N ASP A 185 13.19 -1.88 31.57
CA ASP A 185 14.22 -1.40 32.52
C ASP A 185 15.33 -2.43 32.83
N THR A 186 15.33 -3.58 32.15
CA THR A 186 16.36 -4.63 32.30
C THR A 186 17.17 -4.81 31.02
N PHE A 187 17.90 -3.79 30.56
CA PHE A 187 19.01 -3.93 29.59
C PHE A 187 20.06 -2.82 29.74
#